data_AF-A0A6J4U1P4-F1
#
_entry.id   AF-A0A6J4U1P4-F1
#
_cell.length_a   1.000
_cell.length_b   1.000
_cell.length_c   1.000
_cell.angle_alpha   90.00
_cell.angle_beta   90.00
_cell.angle_gamma   90.00
#
_symmetry.space_group_name_H-M   'P 1'
#
loop_
_entity.id
_entity.type
_entity.pdbx_description
1 polymer ?
#
loop_
_entity_poly.entity_id
_entity_poly.type
_entity_poly.pdbx_seq_one_letter_code
_entity_poly.pdbx_strand_id
1 'polypeptide(L)'
;MIRINLEQQRVDEIQAQIRAGRSFAPIAPALNDEPADELEAKLPGRLAEEIAYVQQLIESIGDELIVEPVILQHHAGALQKFDAANQILSHISSILSASDRVGAAERVGMKDLRSRLLRG
;
A
#
# COMPACT_ATOMS: atom_id res chain seq x y z
N MET A 1 -18.85 -12.93 36.33
CA MET A 1 -18.47 -11.81 35.44
C MET A 1 -19.02 -12.12 34.05
N ILE A 2 -20.22 -11.61 33.73
CA ILE A 2 -20.95 -11.96 32.51
C ILE A 2 -20.40 -11.11 31.36
N ARG A 3 -19.73 -11.73 30.38
CA ARG A 3 -19.37 -11.07 29.12
C ARG A 3 -20.66 -10.87 28.33
N ILE A 4 -21.07 -9.61 28.19
CA ILE A 4 -22.11 -9.23 27.24
C ILE A 4 -21.52 -9.45 25.84
N ASN A 5 -22.09 -10.39 25.10
CA ASN A 5 -21.70 -10.65 23.72
C ASN A 5 -22.34 -9.58 22.83
N LEU A 6 -21.55 -8.55 22.50
CA LEU A 6 -21.99 -7.37 21.75
C LEU A 6 -22.58 -7.73 20.38
N GLU A 7 -22.15 -8.84 19.80
CA GLU A 7 -22.67 -9.37 18.53
C GLU A 7 -24.06 -9.99 18.73
N GLN A 8 -24.26 -10.71 19.82
CA GLN A 8 -25.57 -11.29 20.14
C GLN A 8 -26.61 -10.21 20.44
N GLN A 9 -26.21 -9.17 21.17
CA GLN A 9 -27.09 -8.04 21.46
C GLN A 9 -27.55 -7.32 20.18
N ARG A 10 -26.64 -7.15 19.20
CA ARG A 10 -26.98 -6.61 17.88
C ARG A 10 -27.97 -7.49 17.12
N VAL A 11 -27.77 -8.81 17.13
CA VAL A 11 -28.67 -9.78 16.47
C VAL A 11 -30.07 -9.71 17.08
N ASP A 12 -30.16 -9.66 18.41
CA ASP A 12 -31.43 -9.61 19.14
C ASP A 12 -32.19 -8.30 18.86
N GLU A 13 -31.50 -7.17 18.78
CA GLU A 13 -32.08 -5.88 18.42
C GLU A 13 -32.63 -5.87 16.99
N ILE A 14 -31.91 -6.45 16.03
CA ILE A 14 -32.36 -6.57 14.64
C ILE A 14 -33.61 -7.45 14.54
N GLN A 15 -33.60 -8.60 15.22
CA GLN A 15 -34.75 -9.52 15.23
C GLN A 15 -35.99 -8.89 15.88
N ALA A 16 -35.80 -8.11 16.95
CA ALA A 16 -36.89 -7.36 17.59
C ALA A 16 -37.50 -6.32 16.65
N GLN A 17 -36.69 -5.61 15.85
CA GLN A 17 -37.16 -4.61 14.90
C GLN A 17 -37.91 -5.22 13.71
N ILE A 18 -37.45 -6.36 13.19
CA ILE A 18 -38.16 -7.11 12.13
C ILE A 18 -39.52 -7.58 12.65
N ARG A 19 -39.57 -8.13 13.87
CA ARG A 19 -40.81 -8.58 14.51
C ARG A 19 -41.79 -7.42 14.75
N ALA A 20 -41.28 -6.22 14.99
CA ALA A 20 -42.06 -4.99 15.11
C ALA A 20 -42.53 -4.40 13.76
N GLY A 21 -42.26 -5.06 12.63
CA GLY A 21 -42.72 -4.65 11.30
C GLY A 21 -41.99 -3.43 10.73
N ARG A 22 -40.82 -3.06 11.28
CA ARG A 22 -39.99 -1.99 10.73
C ARG A 22 -39.12 -2.54 9.60
N SER A 23 -39.11 -1.85 8.46
CA SER A 23 -38.21 -2.18 7.35
C SER A 23 -36.77 -1.84 7.75
N PHE A 24 -35.87 -2.82 7.65
CA PHE A 24 -34.44 -2.59 7.70
C PHE A 24 -34.02 -2.04 6.34
N ALA A 25 -33.97 -0.72 6.19
CA ALA A 25 -33.10 -0.16 5.16
C ALA A 25 -31.67 -0.46 5.62
N PRO A 26 -30.86 -1.22 4.85
CA PRO A 26 -29.44 -1.30 5.14
C PRO A 26 -28.94 0.13 5.22
N ILE A 27 -28.45 0.54 6.39
CA ILE A 27 -27.56 1.69 6.46
C ILE A 27 -26.36 1.22 5.66
N ALA A 28 -26.33 1.54 4.36
CA ALA A 28 -25.12 1.41 3.58
C ALA A 28 -24.04 2.08 4.43
N PRO A 29 -22.90 1.41 4.72
CA PRO A 29 -21.82 2.08 5.42
C PRO A 29 -21.61 3.39 4.68
N ALA A 30 -21.73 4.51 5.40
CA ALA A 30 -21.46 5.80 4.80
C ALA A 30 -20.11 5.63 4.09
N LEU A 31 -20.10 5.79 2.77
CA LEU A 31 -18.84 5.99 2.08
C LEU A 31 -18.24 7.15 2.85
N ASN A 32 -17.10 6.91 3.50
CA ASN A 32 -16.41 7.97 4.20
C ASN A 32 -16.06 8.98 3.12
N ASP A 33 -16.90 10.02 2.98
CA ASP A 33 -16.61 11.20 2.18
C ASP A 33 -15.50 11.95 2.95
N GLU A 34 -14.30 11.37 2.98
CA GLU A 34 -13.10 12.10 3.39
C GLU A 34 -13.04 13.34 2.49
N PRO A 35 -12.90 14.54 3.08
CA PRO A 35 -12.72 15.75 2.29
C PRO A 35 -11.57 15.55 1.31
N ALA A 36 -11.73 16.00 0.06
CA ALA A 36 -10.72 15.83 -0.98
C ALA A 36 -9.33 16.36 -0.55
N ASP A 37 -9.31 17.44 0.23
CA ASP A 37 -8.09 18.05 0.78
C ASP A 37 -7.36 17.13 1.78
N GLU A 38 -8.11 16.37 2.59
CA GLU A 38 -7.53 15.39 3.50
C GLU A 38 -6.96 14.19 2.75
N LEU A 39 -7.65 13.77 1.69
CA LEU A 39 -7.16 12.70 0.82
C LEU A 39 -5.88 13.12 0.10
N GLU A 40 -5.84 14.34 -0.45
CA GLU A 40 -4.67 14.87 -1.15
C GLU A 40 -3.46 14.98 -0.22
N ALA A 41 -3.66 15.39 1.04
CA ALA A 41 -2.60 15.43 2.05
C ALA A 41 -2.08 14.03 2.42
N LYS A 42 -2.95 13.02 2.48
CA LYS A 42 -2.60 11.63 2.86
C LYS A 42 -2.08 10.78 1.68
N LEU A 43 -2.43 11.15 0.45
CA LEU A 43 -2.15 10.37 -0.76
C LEU A 43 -0.66 10.04 -0.95
N PRO A 44 0.30 10.97 -0.75
CA PRO A 44 1.72 10.65 -0.86
C PRO A 44 2.17 9.55 0.11
N GLY A 45 1.64 9.55 1.34
CA GLY A 45 1.90 8.51 2.33
C GLY A 45 1.33 7.16 1.91
N ARG A 46 0.06 7.12 1.48
CA ARG A 46 -0.58 5.91 0.96
C ARG A 46 0.16 5.34 -0.26
N LEU A 47 0.59 6.21 -1.18
CA LEU A 47 1.39 5.78 -2.34
C LEU A 47 2.76 5.21 -1.92
N ALA A 48 3.40 5.77 -0.90
CA ALA A 48 4.65 5.25 -0.36
C ALA A 48 4.47 3.85 0.25
N GLU A 49 3.36 3.60 0.93
CA GLU A 49 2.97 2.29 1.48
C GLU A 49 2.71 1.27 0.36
N GLU A 50 1.93 1.63 -0.66
CA GLU A 50 1.69 0.77 -1.83
C GLU A 50 2.99 0.43 -2.57
N ILE A 51 3.90 1.39 -2.70
CA ILE A 51 5.22 1.13 -3.29
C ILE A 51 6.04 0.15 -2.43
N ALA A 52 5.97 0.27 -1.10
CA ALA A 52 6.64 -0.67 -0.20
C ALA A 52 6.05 -2.09 -0.32
N TYR A 53 4.73 -2.20 -0.48
CA TYR A 53 4.08 -3.47 -0.77
C TYR A 53 4.56 -4.08 -2.09
N VAL A 54 4.67 -3.29 -3.17
CA VAL A 54 5.20 -3.76 -4.46
C VAL A 54 6.66 -4.22 -4.35
N GLN A 55 7.49 -3.55 -3.54
CA GLN A 55 8.86 -4.01 -3.29
C GLN A 55 8.88 -5.41 -2.69
N GLN A 56 8.04 -5.68 -1.68
CA GLN A 56 7.93 -6.99 -1.06
C GLN A 56 7.50 -8.07 -2.07
N LEU A 57 6.58 -7.74 -2.99
CA LEU A 57 6.19 -8.66 -4.05
C LEU A 57 7.36 -9.00 -4.98
N ILE A 58 8.15 -8.00 -5.38
CA ILE A 58 9.31 -8.20 -6.26
C ILE A 58 10.41 -9.00 -5.53
N GLU A 59 10.66 -8.71 -4.25
CA GLU A 59 11.61 -9.47 -3.42
C GLU A 59 11.19 -10.93 -3.31
N SER A 60 9.92 -11.21 -3.00
CA SER A 60 9.38 -12.58 -2.93
C SER A 60 9.57 -13.34 -4.24
N ILE A 61 9.32 -12.68 -5.38
CA ILE A 61 9.53 -13.29 -6.70
C ILE A 61 11.03 -13.57 -6.92
N GLY A 62 11.90 -12.64 -6.55
CA GLY A 62 13.34 -12.83 -6.61
C GLY A 62 13.78 -14.05 -5.80
N ASP A 63 13.34 -14.12 -4.55
CA ASP A 63 13.65 -15.20 -3.61
C ASP A 63 13.17 -16.56 -4.11
N GLU A 64 11.99 -16.65 -4.73
CA GLU A 64 11.50 -17.88 -5.35
C GLU A 64 12.36 -18.31 -6.54
N LEU A 65 12.75 -17.36 -7.41
CA LEU A 65 13.49 -17.64 -8.63
C LEU A 65 14.96 -18.02 -8.38
N ILE A 66 15.59 -17.51 -7.32
CA ILE A 66 16.99 -17.83 -7.02
C ILE A 66 17.20 -19.26 -6.50
N VAL A 67 16.14 -19.94 -6.04
CA VAL A 67 16.24 -21.34 -5.56
C VAL A 67 16.57 -22.29 -6.71
N GLU A 68 16.25 -21.92 -7.96
CA GLU A 68 16.51 -22.74 -9.13
C GLU A 68 17.85 -22.37 -9.82
N PRO A 69 18.88 -23.24 -9.78
CA PRO A 69 20.20 -22.93 -10.33
C PRO A 69 20.20 -22.64 -11.84
N VAL A 70 19.28 -23.26 -12.59
CA VAL A 70 19.13 -23.05 -14.04
C VAL A 70 18.61 -21.64 -14.34
N ILE A 71 17.71 -21.12 -13.51
CA ILE A 71 17.18 -19.75 -13.64
C ILE A 71 18.28 -18.74 -13.36
N LEU A 72 19.08 -18.94 -12.32
CA LEU A 72 20.24 -18.09 -12.04
C LEU A 72 21.23 -18.05 -13.22
N GLN A 73 21.57 -19.21 -13.78
CA GLN A 73 22.54 -19.29 -14.89
C GLN A 73 22.06 -18.60 -16.17
N HIS A 74 20.77 -18.71 -16.50
CA HIS A 74 20.23 -18.16 -17.74
C HIS A 74 19.64 -16.75 -17.61
N HIS A 75 19.23 -16.36 -16.40
CA HIS A 75 18.45 -15.15 -16.16
C HIS A 75 19.05 -14.22 -15.09
N ALA A 76 20.33 -14.38 -14.71
CA ALA A 76 21.03 -13.46 -13.80
C ALA A 76 20.82 -11.97 -14.15
N GLY A 77 20.89 -11.63 -15.44
CA GLY A 77 20.66 -10.26 -15.90
C GLY A 77 19.21 -9.77 -15.75
N ALA A 78 18.23 -10.67 -15.75
CA ALA A 78 16.84 -10.32 -15.44
C ALA A 78 16.63 -10.15 -13.93
N LEU A 79 17.23 -11.01 -13.11
CA LEU A 79 17.21 -10.89 -11.66
C LEU A 79 17.85 -9.58 -11.17
N GLN A 80 18.95 -9.16 -11.81
CA GLN A 80 19.56 -7.86 -11.52
C GLN A 80 18.65 -6.68 -11.88
N LYS A 81 17.76 -6.83 -12.88
CA LYS A 81 16.75 -5.78 -13.19
C LYS A 81 15.67 -5.70 -12.12
N PHE A 82 15.31 -6.81 -11.48
CA PHE A 82 14.39 -6.79 -10.33
C PHE A 82 15.00 -6.05 -9.14
N ASP A 83 16.26 -6.32 -8.81
CA ASP A 83 16.99 -5.56 -7.79
C ASP A 83 17.05 -4.05 -8.11
N ALA A 84 17.41 -3.70 -9.35
CA ALA A 84 17.41 -2.31 -9.78
C ALA A 84 16.02 -1.65 -9.69
N ALA A 85 14.95 -2.38 -10.01
CA ALA A 85 13.58 -1.90 -9.87
C ALA A 85 13.22 -1.65 -8.41
N ASN A 86 13.59 -2.56 -7.50
CA ASN A 86 13.37 -2.38 -6.06
C ASN A 86 14.11 -1.17 -5.49
N GLN A 87 15.36 -0.95 -5.89
CA GLN A 87 16.11 0.24 -5.48
C GLN A 87 15.44 1.54 -5.97
N ILE A 88 14.95 1.56 -7.21
CA ILE A 88 14.20 2.72 -7.74
C ILE A 88 12.94 2.97 -6.92
N LEU A 89 12.15 1.92 -6.67
CA LEU A 89 10.93 2.01 -5.88
C LEU A 89 11.22 2.49 -4.46
N SER A 90 12.31 2.04 -3.84
CA SER A 90 12.72 2.44 -2.49
C SER A 90 13.00 3.94 -2.43
N HIS A 91 13.74 4.47 -3.41
CA HIS A 91 13.97 5.90 -3.51
C HIS A 91 12.68 6.70 -3.74
N ILE A 92 11.76 6.22 -4.60
CA ILE A 92 10.49 6.92 -4.84
C ILE A 92 9.63 6.96 -3.58
N SER A 93 9.48 5.84 -2.88
CA SER A 93 8.73 5.77 -1.61
C SER A 93 9.31 6.75 -0.58
N SER A 94 10.64 6.74 -0.40
CA SER A 94 11.33 7.68 0.49
C SER A 94 11.10 9.16 0.13
N ILE A 95 11.08 9.49 -1.16
CA ILE A 95 10.80 10.85 -1.63
C ILE A 95 9.34 11.24 -1.34
N LEU A 96 8.38 10.35 -1.59
CA LEU A 96 6.96 10.64 -1.38
C LEU A 96 6.64 10.91 0.10
N SER A 97 7.31 10.20 1.00
CA SER A 97 7.17 10.39 2.46
C SER A 97 7.98 11.57 3.01
N ALA A 98 8.87 12.19 2.22
CA ALA A 98 9.69 13.29 2.70
C ALA A 98 8.91 14.61 2.77
N SER A 99 9.15 15.38 3.84
CA SER A 99 8.64 16.75 3.97
C SER A 99 9.22 17.68 2.90
N ASP A 100 10.51 17.50 2.57
CA ASP A 100 11.20 18.17 1.46
C ASP A 100 11.51 17.15 0.36
N ARG A 101 10.61 17.08 -0.63
CA ARG A 101 10.69 16.10 -1.72
C ARG A 101 11.79 16.43 -2.72
N VAL A 102 12.04 17.71 -2.97
CA VAL A 102 13.08 18.15 -3.92
C VAL A 102 14.46 17.84 -3.33
N GLY A 103 14.72 18.22 -2.09
CA GLY A 103 15.98 17.85 -1.43
C GLY A 103 16.12 16.35 -1.23
N ALA A 104 15.03 15.60 -1.00
CA ALA A 104 15.07 14.14 -1.00
C ALA A 104 15.50 13.57 -2.36
N ALA A 105 14.96 14.11 -3.47
CA ALA A 105 15.35 13.72 -4.82
C ALA A 105 16.82 14.04 -5.11
N GLU A 106 17.34 15.18 -4.66
CA GLU A 106 18.76 15.55 -4.80
C GLU A 106 19.71 14.59 -4.08
N ARG A 107 19.28 14.01 -2.96
CA ARG A 107 20.06 13.05 -2.15
C ARG A 107 20.05 11.62 -2.71
N VAL A 108 19.26 11.32 -3.74
CA VAL A 108 19.24 9.98 -4.37
C VAL A 108 20.61 9.64 -4.93
N GLY A 109 21.21 8.53 -4.47
CA GLY A 109 22.54 8.09 -4.91
C GLY A 109 22.58 7.64 -6.38
N MET A 110 21.46 7.10 -6.88
CA MET A 110 21.30 6.65 -8.26
C MET A 110 21.28 7.84 -9.24
N LYS A 111 22.43 8.13 -9.87
CA LYS A 111 22.61 9.30 -10.77
C LYS A 111 21.54 9.39 -11.86
N ASP A 112 21.24 8.28 -12.52
CA ASP A 112 20.26 8.25 -13.62
C ASP A 112 18.84 8.51 -13.13
N LEU A 113 18.46 7.91 -12.00
CA LEU A 113 17.16 8.16 -11.37
C LEU A 113 17.05 9.62 -10.94
N ARG A 114 18.07 10.14 -10.25
CA ARG A 114 18.12 11.54 -9.82
C ARG A 114 17.99 12.50 -11.00
N SER A 115 18.75 12.27 -12.08
CA SER A 115 18.66 13.05 -13.31
C SER A 115 17.25 13.01 -13.91
N ARG A 116 16.62 11.83 -13.95
CA ARG A 116 15.25 11.68 -14.44
C ARG A 116 14.21 12.39 -13.57
N LEU A 117 14.44 12.52 -12.26
CA LEU A 117 13.52 13.18 -11.31
C LEU A 117 13.68 14.70 -11.30
N LEU A 118 14.91 15.18 -11.47
CA LEU A 118 15.24 16.61 -11.44
C LEU A 118 15.24 17.26 -12.83
N ARG A 119 14.87 16.52 -13.87
CA ARG A 119 14.67 17.11 -15.20
C ARG A 119 13.41 17.99 -15.15
N GLY A 120 13.61 19.29 -15.26
CA GLY A 120 12.59 20.31 -15.52
C GLY A 120 12.84 20.92 -16.88
#